data_AF-A0AAD2SLJ3-F1
#
_entry.id   AF-A0AAD2SLJ3-F1
#
_cell.length_a   1.000
_cell.length_b   1.000
_cell.length_c   1.000
_cell.angle_alpha   90.00
_cell.angle_beta   90.00
_cell.angle_gamma   90.00
#
_symmetry.space_group_name_H-M   'P 1'
#
loop_
_entity.id
_entity.type
_entity.pdbx_description
1 polymer ?
#
loop_
_entity_poly.entity_id
_entity_poly.type
_entity_poly.pdbx_seq_one_letter_code
_entity_poly.pdbx_strand_id
1 'polypeptide(L)'
;MFGMAIDPANPNLSRELQNGRLIRQIVHEVHHCLRMRGPGYGWTLGEALVSEGLAGQFVCWLLETAAEPWECAIERSELQANPVPLTTLQSARYDHSAWFFGTGAYRRWYGYTLGYQMVAAWHRRHRACPIEKWFGVTADDVIAAALEEGLVTQ
;
A
#
# COMPACT_ATOMS: atom_id res chain seq x y z
N MET A 1 2.10 -3.73 16.50
CA MET A 1 3.25 -4.65 16.34
C MET A 1 3.15 -5.18 14.92
N PHE A 2 4.13 -4.91 14.08
CA PHE A 2 4.21 -5.43 12.72
C PHE A 2 4.76 -6.86 12.78
N GLY A 3 4.16 -7.78 12.04
CA GLY A 3 4.37 -9.20 12.23
C GLY A 3 4.24 -9.94 10.93
N MET A 4 5.16 -10.89 10.73
CA MET A 4 5.16 -11.78 9.58
C MET A 4 4.90 -13.20 10.07
N ALA A 5 3.96 -13.89 9.42
CA ALA A 5 3.71 -15.30 9.63
C ALA A 5 4.27 -16.11 8.47
N ILE A 6 4.96 -17.19 8.80
CA ILE A 6 5.50 -18.14 7.82
C ILE A 6 4.81 -19.49 8.08
N ASP A 7 4.26 -20.07 7.03
CA ASP A 7 3.77 -21.46 7.07
C ASP A 7 4.95 -22.41 6.79
N PRO A 8 5.49 -23.11 7.82
CA PRO A 8 6.61 -24.03 7.63
C PRO A 8 6.24 -25.26 6.81
N ALA A 9 4.94 -25.57 6.66
CA ALA A 9 4.45 -26.72 5.91
C ALA A 9 4.22 -26.41 4.42
N ASN A 10 4.38 -25.15 3.98
CA ASN A 10 4.17 -24.79 2.58
C ASN A 10 5.23 -25.48 1.69
N PRO A 11 4.84 -26.32 0.72
CA PRO A 11 5.78 -27.05 -0.12
C PRO A 11 6.66 -26.15 -1.00
N ASN A 12 6.29 -24.88 -1.16
CA ASN A 12 7.06 -23.89 -1.91
C ASN A 12 8.08 -23.13 -1.04
N LEU A 13 8.07 -23.31 0.29
CA LEU A 13 8.80 -22.44 1.23
C LEU A 13 10.29 -22.30 0.87
N SER A 14 11.02 -23.40 0.66
CA SER A 14 12.45 -23.32 0.32
C SER A 14 12.71 -22.52 -0.95
N ARG A 15 11.85 -22.63 -1.97
CA ARG A 15 11.96 -21.84 -3.21
C ARG A 15 11.71 -20.35 -2.94
N GLU A 16 10.66 -20.03 -2.18
CA GLU A 16 10.30 -18.64 -1.87
C GLU A 16 11.31 -17.96 -0.92
N LEU A 17 12.02 -18.72 -0.09
CA LEU A 17 13.11 -18.18 0.73
C LEU A 17 14.34 -17.78 -0.11
N GLN A 18 14.58 -18.46 -1.23
CA GLN A 18 15.76 -18.22 -2.08
C GLN A 18 15.53 -17.15 -3.15
N ASN A 19 14.28 -16.84 -3.50
CA ASN A 19 13.96 -15.86 -4.56
C ASN A 19 13.82 -14.41 -4.06
N GLY A 20 14.20 -14.15 -2.82
CA GLY A 20 14.17 -12.81 -2.21
C GLY A 20 12.79 -12.32 -1.77
N ARG A 21 11.70 -13.10 -1.92
CA ARG A 21 10.36 -12.70 -1.43
C ARG A 21 10.36 -12.40 0.05
N LEU A 22 11.00 -13.25 0.86
CA LEU A 22 11.09 -13.01 2.30
C LEU A 22 11.76 -11.67 2.61
N ILE A 23 12.84 -11.33 1.91
CA ILE A 23 13.54 -10.06 2.10
C ILE A 23 12.63 -8.87 1.74
N ARG A 24 11.89 -8.96 0.63
CA ARG A 24 10.93 -7.92 0.24
C ARG A 24 9.83 -7.73 1.29
N GLN A 25 9.30 -8.82 1.84
CA GLN A 25 8.34 -8.76 2.94
C GLN A 25 8.95 -8.15 4.21
N ILE A 26 10.20 -8.48 4.55
CA ILE A 26 10.87 -7.89 5.70
C ILE A 26 11.03 -6.37 5.51
N VAL A 27 11.44 -5.94 4.31
CA VAL A 27 11.59 -4.52 3.99
C VAL A 27 10.25 -3.77 4.05
N HIS A 28 9.15 -4.40 3.63
CA HIS A 28 7.79 -3.87 3.77
C HIS A 28 7.46 -3.59 5.25
N GLU A 29 7.67 -4.57 6.13
CA GLU A 29 7.39 -4.40 7.57
C GLU A 29 8.35 -3.42 8.25
N VAL A 30 9.61 -3.34 7.80
CA VAL A 30 10.57 -2.32 8.26
C VAL A 30 10.07 -0.93 7.91
N HIS A 31 9.51 -0.73 6.71
CA HIS A 31 8.93 0.57 6.34
C HIS A 31 7.83 0.98 7.33
N HIS A 32 6.93 0.07 7.70
CA HIS A 32 5.93 0.37 8.70
C HIS A 32 6.54 0.77 10.04
N CYS A 33 7.61 0.11 10.48
CA CYS A 33 8.34 0.48 11.71
C CYS A 33 8.94 1.90 11.62
N LEU A 34 9.52 2.28 10.47
CA LEU A 34 10.05 3.63 10.25
C LEU A 34 8.94 4.68 10.30
N ARG A 35 7.81 4.40 9.66
CA ARG A 35 6.64 5.28 9.61
C ARG A 35 6.02 5.56 10.99
N MET A 36 6.21 4.67 11.97
CA MET A 36 5.77 4.91 13.36
C MET A 36 6.41 6.12 14.03
N ARG A 37 7.54 6.65 13.52
CA ARG A 37 8.11 7.91 14.01
C ARG A 37 7.36 9.15 13.53
N GLY A 38 6.48 9.00 12.54
CA GLY A 38 5.67 10.05 11.95
C GLY A 38 4.18 9.75 12.10
N PRO A 39 3.37 9.76 11.02
CA PRO A 39 1.93 9.53 11.09
C PRO A 39 1.51 8.14 11.59
N GLY A 40 2.42 7.16 11.55
CA GLY A 40 2.11 5.77 11.85
C GLY A 40 1.26 5.09 10.77
N TYR A 41 0.69 3.93 11.12
CA TYR A 41 -0.14 3.14 10.20
C TYR A 41 -1.49 3.83 9.88
N GLY A 42 -2.05 4.50 10.88
CA GLY A 42 -3.33 5.21 10.79
C GLY A 42 -4.53 4.44 11.34
N TRP A 43 -5.67 5.13 11.36
CA TRP A 43 -6.95 4.68 11.94
C TRP A 43 -8.08 4.65 10.93
N THR A 44 -7.95 5.41 9.85
CA THR A 44 -8.91 5.45 8.74
C THR A 44 -8.51 4.48 7.63
N LEU A 45 -9.47 4.16 6.76
CA LEU A 45 -9.21 3.38 5.57
C LEU A 45 -8.11 4.04 4.71
N GLY A 46 -8.22 5.34 4.44
CA GLY A 46 -7.27 6.09 3.63
C GLY A 46 -5.85 6.03 4.17
N GLU A 47 -5.67 6.18 5.48
CA GLU A 47 -4.34 6.04 6.09
C GLU A 47 -3.79 4.62 5.97
N ALA A 48 -4.63 3.58 6.12
CA ALA A 48 -4.20 2.20 5.93
C ALA A 48 -3.75 1.95 4.48
N LEU A 49 -4.53 2.37 3.47
CA LEU A 49 -4.15 2.27 2.06
C LEU A 49 -2.83 2.98 1.78
N VAL A 50 -2.65 4.20 2.30
CA VAL A 50 -1.41 4.97 2.10
C VAL A 50 -0.23 4.30 2.79
N SER A 51 -0.41 3.78 4.00
CA SER A 51 0.64 3.08 4.72
C SER A 51 1.12 1.82 4.00
N GLU A 52 0.19 1.00 3.47
CA GLU A 52 0.52 -0.18 2.67
C GLU A 52 1.16 0.21 1.32
N GLY A 53 0.62 1.23 0.65
CA GLY A 53 1.14 1.71 -0.62
C GLY A 53 2.57 2.24 -0.53
N LEU A 54 2.88 2.99 0.55
CA LEU A 54 4.21 3.50 0.81
C LEU A 54 5.21 2.37 1.09
N ALA A 55 4.79 1.36 1.85
CA ALA A 55 5.64 0.19 2.12
C ALA A 55 5.98 -0.57 0.83
N GLY A 56 5.00 -0.81 -0.06
CA GLY A 56 5.24 -1.45 -1.36
C GLY A 56 6.14 -0.63 -2.30
N GLN A 57 5.89 0.68 -2.40
CA GLN A 57 6.73 1.58 -3.20
C GLN A 57 8.17 1.65 -2.66
N PHE A 58 8.33 1.65 -1.33
CA PHE A 58 9.64 1.62 -0.68
C PHE A 58 10.42 0.34 -0.98
N VAL A 59 9.76 -0.83 -0.98
CA VAL A 59 10.36 -2.11 -1.37
C VAL A 59 10.88 -2.03 -2.82
N CYS A 60 10.03 -1.59 -3.75
CA CYS A 60 10.40 -1.48 -5.17
C CYS A 60 11.58 -0.54 -5.39
N TRP A 61 11.60 0.59 -4.67
CA TRP A 61 12.69 1.55 -4.73
C TRP A 61 13.99 0.99 -4.13
N LEU A 62 13.95 0.43 -2.92
CA LEU A 62 15.15 0.01 -2.19
C LEU A 62 15.82 -1.21 -2.82
N LEU A 63 15.01 -2.15 -3.31
CA LEU A 63 15.48 -3.45 -3.80
C LEU A 63 15.46 -3.54 -5.34
N GLU A 64 15.10 -2.45 -6.02
CA GLU A 64 15.01 -2.36 -7.48
C GLU A 64 14.15 -3.48 -8.10
N THR A 65 13.05 -3.82 -7.44
CA THR A 65 12.15 -4.89 -7.88
C THR A 65 10.87 -4.34 -8.51
N ALA A 66 10.23 -5.18 -9.32
CA ALA A 66 8.86 -4.91 -9.77
C ALA A 66 7.88 -5.00 -8.58
N ALA A 67 6.70 -4.41 -8.79
CA ALA A 67 5.57 -4.48 -7.85
C ALA A 67 5.16 -5.94 -7.60
N GLU A 68 4.76 -6.22 -6.37
CA GLU A 68 4.25 -7.54 -5.98
C GLU A 68 2.82 -7.77 -6.52
N PRO A 69 2.36 -9.03 -6.64
CA PRO A 69 1.05 -9.34 -7.22
C PRO A 69 -0.15 -8.64 -6.57
N TRP A 70 -0.07 -8.30 -5.28
CA TRP A 70 -1.13 -7.58 -4.56
C TRP A 70 -1.08 -6.06 -4.80
N GLU A 71 0.04 -5.51 -5.25
CA GLU A 71 0.23 -4.09 -5.57
C GLU A 71 -0.23 -3.75 -7.00
N CYS A 72 -0.35 -4.76 -7.86
CA CYS A 72 -0.77 -4.65 -9.26
C CYS A 72 -1.91 -5.60 -9.63
N ALA A 73 -2.72 -6.02 -8.65
CA ALA A 73 -3.80 -6.98 -8.87
C ALA A 73 -4.95 -6.43 -9.73
N ILE A 74 -5.07 -5.11 -9.80
CA ILE A 74 -6.13 -4.36 -10.48
C ILE A 74 -5.50 -3.32 -11.39
N GLU A 75 -5.98 -3.27 -12.63
CA GLU A 75 -5.49 -2.28 -13.60
C GLU A 75 -5.83 -0.86 -13.15
N ARG A 76 -4.91 0.08 -13.38
CA ARG A 76 -5.10 1.47 -12.98
C ARG A 76 -6.36 2.09 -13.62
N SER A 77 -6.63 1.73 -14.88
CA SER A 77 -7.83 2.20 -15.59
C SER A 77 -9.13 1.68 -14.97
N GLU A 78 -9.12 0.47 -14.41
CA GLU A 78 -10.28 -0.10 -13.70
C GLU A 78 -10.55 0.67 -12.39
N LEU A 79 -9.48 1.03 -11.66
CA LEU A 79 -9.59 1.87 -10.46
C LEU A 79 -10.10 3.28 -10.80
N GLN A 80 -9.63 3.86 -11.91
CA GLN A 80 -10.09 5.19 -12.36
C GLN A 80 -11.54 5.17 -12.86
N ALA A 81 -11.99 4.05 -13.43
CA ALA A 81 -13.39 3.88 -13.82
C ALA A 81 -14.32 3.72 -12.60
N ASN A 82 -13.77 3.33 -11.44
CA ASN A 82 -14.51 3.09 -10.21
C ASN A 82 -13.82 3.79 -9.01
N PRO A 83 -13.70 5.14 -9.04
CA PRO A 83 -12.97 5.87 -8.01
C PRO A 83 -13.65 5.72 -6.65
N VAL A 84 -12.84 5.60 -5.59
CA VAL A 84 -13.36 5.49 -4.22
C VAL A 84 -13.74 6.87 -3.69
N PRO A 85 -14.92 7.06 -3.06
CA PRO A 85 -15.28 8.35 -2.45
C PRO A 85 -14.35 8.73 -1.30
N LEU A 86 -13.99 10.01 -1.22
CA LEU A 86 -13.14 10.57 -0.16
C LEU A 86 -13.71 10.28 1.23
N THR A 87 -15.03 10.41 1.37
CA THR A 87 -15.77 10.07 2.60
C THR A 87 -15.56 8.62 3.04
N THR A 88 -15.37 7.69 2.10
CA THR A 88 -15.06 6.29 2.40
C THR A 88 -13.65 6.17 2.95
N LEU A 89 -12.69 6.89 2.38
CA LEU A 89 -11.30 6.90 2.86
C LEU A 89 -11.16 7.54 4.25
N GLN A 90 -11.96 8.55 4.57
CA GLN A 90 -11.94 9.22 5.88
C GLN A 90 -12.57 8.40 7.01
N SER A 91 -13.22 7.26 6.70
CA SER A 91 -13.88 6.44 7.71
C SER A 91 -12.86 5.66 8.55
N ALA A 92 -12.94 5.83 9.88
CA ALA A 92 -12.29 4.93 10.85
C ALA A 92 -13.04 3.61 11.05
N ARG A 93 -14.27 3.49 10.53
CA ARG A 93 -15.07 2.27 10.56
C ARG A 93 -15.06 1.64 9.17
N TYR A 94 -14.06 0.81 8.91
CA TYR A 94 -13.93 0.06 7.67
C TYR A 94 -13.63 -1.41 7.95
N ASP A 95 -14.06 -2.29 7.06
CA ASP A 95 -13.74 -3.72 7.13
C ASP A 95 -12.40 -3.99 6.44
N HIS A 96 -11.33 -4.07 7.24
CA HIS A 96 -9.98 -4.34 6.72
C HIS A 96 -9.92 -5.63 5.90
N SER A 97 -10.63 -6.68 6.31
CA SER A 97 -10.61 -7.96 5.58
C SER A 97 -11.30 -7.86 4.22
N ALA A 98 -12.39 -7.09 4.14
CA ALA A 98 -13.07 -6.85 2.86
C ALA A 98 -12.15 -6.12 1.88
N TRP A 99 -11.45 -5.07 2.32
CA TRP A 99 -10.59 -4.25 1.46
C TRP A 99 -9.29 -4.93 1.03
N PHE A 100 -8.62 -5.62 1.95
CA PHE A 100 -7.27 -6.14 1.72
C PHE A 100 -7.25 -7.63 1.35
N PHE A 101 -8.18 -8.43 1.91
CA PHE A 101 -8.20 -9.89 1.73
C PHE A 101 -9.31 -10.39 0.81
N GLY A 102 -10.28 -9.55 0.44
CA GLY A 102 -11.35 -9.88 -0.49
C GLY A 102 -12.45 -10.74 0.12
N THR A 103 -12.76 -10.56 1.41
CA THR A 103 -13.84 -11.27 2.11
C THR A 103 -15.22 -10.64 1.92
N GLY A 104 -15.31 -9.52 1.20
CA GLY A 104 -16.52 -8.73 1.03
C GLY A 104 -16.75 -8.29 -0.42
N ALA A 105 -17.23 -7.06 -0.60
CA ALA A 105 -17.57 -6.53 -1.92
C ALA A 105 -16.37 -6.20 -2.82
N TYR A 106 -15.17 -6.07 -2.23
CA TYR A 106 -13.96 -5.77 -2.97
C TYR A 106 -13.22 -7.03 -3.40
N ARG A 107 -12.61 -6.95 -4.58
CA ARG A 107 -11.72 -8.00 -5.08
C ARG A 107 -10.53 -8.15 -4.11
N ARG A 108 -10.03 -9.36 -3.94
CA ARG A 108 -8.82 -9.60 -3.15
C ARG A 108 -7.71 -8.66 -3.60
N TRP A 109 -7.05 -8.03 -2.63
CA TRP A 109 -5.98 -7.06 -2.79
C TRP A 109 -6.37 -5.67 -3.33
N TYR A 110 -7.66 -5.33 -3.39
CA TYR A 110 -8.11 -4.01 -3.83
C TYR A 110 -7.43 -2.88 -3.05
N GLY A 111 -7.42 -2.96 -1.71
CA GLY A 111 -6.80 -1.96 -0.85
C GLY A 111 -5.29 -1.81 -1.10
N TYR A 112 -4.57 -2.92 -1.27
CA TYR A 112 -3.14 -2.91 -1.58
C TYR A 112 -2.85 -2.24 -2.93
N THR A 113 -3.57 -2.65 -3.99
CA THR A 113 -3.37 -2.09 -5.32
C THR A 113 -3.74 -0.61 -5.39
N LEU A 114 -4.89 -0.22 -4.82
CA LEU A 114 -5.31 1.17 -4.81
C LEU A 114 -4.30 2.04 -4.04
N GLY A 115 -3.87 1.60 -2.85
CA GLY A 115 -2.88 2.32 -2.04
C GLY A 115 -1.57 2.51 -2.77
N TYR A 116 -1.06 1.46 -3.41
CA TYR A 116 0.14 1.51 -4.24
C TYR A 116 0.02 2.53 -5.39
N GLN A 117 -1.12 2.58 -6.07
CA GLN A 117 -1.37 3.52 -7.18
C GLN A 117 -1.56 4.98 -6.71
N MET A 118 -2.15 5.19 -5.52
CA MET A 118 -2.27 6.51 -4.88
C MET A 118 -0.89 7.07 -4.54
N VAL A 119 -0.03 6.24 -3.94
CA VAL A 119 1.34 6.64 -3.60
C VAL A 119 2.19 6.87 -4.85
N ALA A 120 2.02 6.04 -5.89
CA ALA A 120 2.66 6.28 -7.19
C ALA A 120 2.28 7.65 -7.78
N ALA A 121 1.01 8.05 -7.67
CA ALA A 121 0.54 9.37 -8.09
C ALA A 121 1.23 10.49 -7.29
N TRP A 122 1.32 10.33 -5.97
CA TRP A 122 2.06 11.27 -5.13
C TRP A 122 3.54 11.37 -5.50
N HIS A 123 4.24 10.24 -5.72
CA HIS A 123 5.66 10.22 -6.12
C HIS A 123 5.92 10.95 -7.43
N ARG A 124 5.05 10.79 -8.44
CA ARG A 124 5.23 11.46 -9.73
C ARG A 124 5.29 12.99 -9.61
N ARG A 125 4.61 13.55 -8.61
CA ARG A 125 4.60 14.99 -8.29
C ARG A 125 5.77 15.42 -7.40
N HIS A 126 6.37 14.47 -6.69
CA HIS A 126 7.39 14.69 -5.68
C HIS A 126 8.72 13.99 -6.03
N ARG A 127 9.07 13.91 -7.32
CA ARG A 127 10.28 13.19 -7.78
C ARG A 127 11.60 13.71 -7.17
N ALA A 128 11.65 14.98 -6.78
CA ALA A 128 12.81 15.59 -6.11
C ALA A 128 12.77 15.47 -4.58
N CYS A 129 11.77 14.79 -4.02
CA CYS A 129 11.56 14.68 -2.59
C CYS A 129 12.52 13.67 -1.96
N PRO A 130 13.27 14.05 -0.91
CA PRO A 130 14.11 13.12 -0.17
C PRO A 130 13.32 11.94 0.39
N ILE A 131 13.96 10.78 0.48
CA ILE A 131 13.36 9.52 0.95
C ILE A 131 12.84 9.64 2.39
N GLU A 132 13.48 10.45 3.23
CA GLU A 132 13.12 10.68 4.62
C GLU A 132 11.71 11.24 4.75
N LYS A 133 11.23 11.97 3.74
CA LYS A 133 9.87 12.50 3.70
C LYS A 133 8.82 11.43 3.38
N TRP A 134 9.19 10.30 2.79
CA TRP A 134 8.26 9.21 2.47
C TRP A 134 7.71 8.58 3.75
N PHE A 135 8.53 8.51 4.80
CA PHE A 135 8.10 7.99 6.10
C PHE A 135 7.18 8.97 6.85
N GLY A 136 7.30 10.27 6.56
CA GLY A 136 6.59 11.35 7.25
C GLY A 136 5.34 11.89 6.54
N VAL A 137 5.11 11.53 5.28
CA VAL A 137 3.98 12.07 4.49
C VAL A 137 2.64 11.63 5.07
N THR A 138 1.69 12.56 5.15
CA THR A 138 0.33 12.33 5.64
C THR A 138 -0.51 11.58 4.60
N ALA A 139 -1.59 10.94 5.05
CA ALA A 139 -2.55 10.36 4.11
C ALA A 139 -3.23 11.44 3.27
N ASP A 140 -3.52 12.61 3.83
CA ASP A 140 -4.14 13.73 3.13
C ASP A 140 -3.33 14.19 1.91
N ASP A 141 -2.00 14.30 2.04
CA ASP A 141 -1.12 14.69 0.93
C ASP A 141 -1.15 13.66 -0.21
N VAL A 142 -1.19 12.38 0.13
CA VAL A 142 -1.26 11.29 -0.87
C VAL A 142 -2.64 11.20 -1.49
N ILE A 143 -3.71 11.37 -0.70
CA ILE A 143 -5.10 11.37 -1.17
C ILE A 143 -5.36 12.57 -2.09
N ALA A 144 -4.78 13.74 -1.81
CA ALA A 144 -4.85 14.90 -2.68
C ALA A 144 -4.28 14.60 -4.08
N ALA A 145 -3.13 13.93 -4.15
CA ALA A 145 -2.57 13.48 -5.43
C ALA A 145 -3.45 12.43 -6.13
N ALA A 146 -4.13 11.57 -5.36
CA ALA A 146 -5.02 10.55 -5.91
C ALA A 146 -6.34 11.11 -6.46
N LEU A 147 -6.86 12.19 -5.86
CA LEU A 147 -8.03 12.94 -6.36
C LEU A 147 -7.74 13.53 -7.74
N GLU A 148 -6.59 14.17 -7.92
CA GLU A 148 -6.19 14.75 -9.21
C GLU A 148 -6.02 13.70 -10.32
N GLU A 149 -5.72 12.45 -9.94
CA GLU A 149 -5.49 11.34 -10.86
C GLU A 149 -6.73 10.45 -11.05
N GLY A 150 -7.88 10.84 -10.49
CA GLY A 150 -9.15 10.15 -10.64
C GLY A 150 -9.19 8.77 -9.98
N LEU A 151 -8.31 8.49 -9.01
CA LEU A 151 -8.35 7.25 -8.21
C LEU A 151 -9.31 7.39 -7.01
N VAL A 152 -9.53 8.63 -6.60
CA VAL A 152 -10.44 9.03 -5.52
C VAL A 152 -11.41 10.08 -6.08
N THR A 153 -12.65 10.09 -5.62
CA THR A 153 -13.66 11.11 -5.95
C THR A 153 -14.06 11.88 -4.70
N GLN A 154 -14.53 13.12 -4.87
CA GLN A 154 -15.08 13.92 -3.76
C GLN A 154 -16.31 13.24 -3.14
#